data_AF-A0A093YK47-F1
#
_entry.id   AF-A0A093YK47-F1
#
_cell.length_a   1.000
_cell.length_b   1.000
_cell.length_c   1.000
_cell.angle_alpha   90.00
_cell.angle_beta   90.00
_cell.angle_gamma   90.00
#
_symmetry.space_group_name_H-M   'P 1'
#
loop_
_entity.id
_entity.type
_entity.pdbx_description
1 polymer ?
#
loop_
_entity_poly.entity_id
_entity_poly.type
_entity_poly.pdbx_seq_one_letter_code
_entity_poly.pdbx_strand_id
1 'polypeptide(L)'
;MVYTGALAAAGTALLLASPATAAGLYPKSSAVLQVDAKNYDRLIAKSNYTSIVEFYAPWCGHCKNLQPAYENAAKKLAGLAKVAAVNCDEDANKQFCGSMGVQGFPTLKIVKPGKKFGKPIVEDYQGAREAKPIIEAVSAKIANHVSKVTDKDLDAFMAENVDNHKAILFTEKGSTSSLLKAIAIDFLGGIKVAQIRSKEARAVEMFGIEKFPTIILLPAGNGAAATTYYGELKKDDIVKFLSSVHPPNQDPAPARGKASKEKKAEKKETKAEKKAAKKAEEEFEEASSSHKESEASESAESETEEASKSTESPSPEVKQEKPAVLTPPIPVITSETELADACLTPKSGTCVLAFTSAKGGDVSVQSVESLAEVAFKYQNSKHAIFPFYAVSEEINSTTELKTALGLTNDVDVVAINAKRGWMRKYSGDAYTVEAIEMWIDSIRMGEGEKEVLPGILIGKSPEQVAQTTTIQVEETEPKETVSVKDEL
;
A
#
# COMPACT_ATOMS: atom_id res chain seq x y z
N MET A 1 -41.37 29.30 64.98
CA MET A 1 -40.44 28.16 65.07
C MET A 1 -40.81 27.21 63.93
N VAL A 2 -39.92 27.01 62.94
CA VAL A 2 -39.86 25.84 62.01
C VAL A 2 -41.12 25.55 61.14
N TYR A 3 -41.09 25.40 59.81
CA TYR A 3 -40.07 25.46 58.74
C TYR A 3 -40.78 25.79 57.41
N THR A 4 -40.10 26.40 56.43
CA THR A 4 -40.61 26.57 55.06
C THR A 4 -40.26 25.36 54.19
N GLY A 5 -41.26 24.70 53.60
CA GLY A 5 -41.05 23.61 52.63
C GLY A 5 -41.10 24.10 51.18
N ALA A 6 -39.98 24.01 50.47
CA ALA A 6 -39.92 24.33 49.04
C ALA A 6 -40.01 23.04 48.20
N LEU A 7 -40.97 22.98 47.26
CA LEU A 7 -40.99 21.93 46.23
C LEU A 7 -39.94 22.24 45.15
N ALA A 8 -39.00 21.32 44.95
CA ALA A 8 -38.11 21.32 43.80
C ALA A 8 -38.57 20.24 42.80
N ALA A 9 -38.93 20.65 41.58
CA ALA A 9 -39.31 19.72 40.51
C ALA A 9 -38.05 19.09 39.89
N ALA A 10 -38.03 17.76 39.77
CA ALA A 10 -36.93 17.05 39.16
C ALA A 10 -37.01 17.12 37.62
N GLY A 11 -36.06 17.84 37.00
CA GLY A 11 -35.86 17.83 35.55
C GLY A 11 -34.85 16.76 35.15
N THR A 12 -35.31 15.66 34.55
CA THR A 12 -34.44 14.60 34.01
C THR A 12 -33.82 15.04 32.69
N ALA A 13 -32.55 15.45 32.72
CA ALA A 13 -31.76 15.72 31.53
C ALA A 13 -31.35 14.41 30.85
N LEU A 14 -32.04 14.05 29.77
CA LEU A 14 -31.70 12.88 28.95
C LEU A 14 -30.42 13.17 28.14
N LEU A 15 -29.26 12.76 28.65
CA LEU A 15 -27.99 12.83 27.94
C LEU A 15 -28.01 11.87 26.74
N LEU A 16 -28.32 12.42 25.56
CA LEU A 16 -28.13 11.74 24.27
C LEU A 16 -26.64 11.48 24.07
N ALA A 17 -26.19 10.26 24.36
CA ALA A 17 -24.90 9.77 23.93
C ALA A 17 -24.91 9.63 22.40
N SER A 18 -24.51 10.69 21.71
CA SER A 18 -24.25 10.63 20.26
C SER A 18 -23.30 9.47 19.99
N PRO A 19 -23.62 8.54 19.07
CA PRO A 19 -22.67 7.50 18.70
C PRO A 19 -21.43 8.19 18.15
N ALA A 20 -20.27 7.87 18.73
CA ALA A 20 -19.00 8.32 18.23
C ALA A 20 -18.79 7.69 16.85
N THR A 21 -19.17 8.42 15.79
CA THR A 21 -18.77 8.10 14.43
C THR A 21 -17.25 8.15 14.41
N ALA A 22 -16.61 6.98 14.46
CA ALA A 22 -15.16 6.87 14.41
C ALA A 22 -14.67 7.62 13.18
N ALA A 23 -13.95 8.71 13.40
CA ALA A 23 -13.37 9.47 12.30
C ALA A 23 -12.35 8.56 11.60
N GLY A 24 -12.50 8.39 10.28
CA GLY A 24 -11.49 7.71 9.47
C GLY A 24 -10.13 8.37 9.65
N LEU A 25 -9.06 7.60 9.44
CA LEU A 25 -7.68 8.04 9.65
C LEU A 25 -7.36 9.34 8.88
N TYR A 26 -7.93 9.46 7.68
CA TYR A 26 -7.77 10.62 6.81
C TYR A 26 -9.01 11.51 6.83
N PRO A 27 -8.88 12.83 7.08
CA PRO A 27 -10.00 13.76 7.01
C PRO A 27 -10.48 13.97 5.58
N LYS A 28 -11.71 14.49 5.41
CA LYS A 28 -12.31 14.81 4.09
C LYS A 28 -11.51 15.84 3.26
N SER A 29 -10.61 16.60 3.90
CA SER A 29 -9.69 17.55 3.27
C SER A 29 -8.35 16.93 2.85
N SER A 30 -8.11 15.66 3.15
CA SER A 30 -6.90 14.96 2.74
C SER A 30 -6.83 14.78 1.23
N ALA A 31 -5.60 14.73 0.70
CA ALA A 31 -5.36 14.32 -0.68
C ALA A 31 -5.56 12.81 -0.90
N VAL A 32 -5.66 12.02 0.19
CA VAL A 32 -5.91 10.57 0.14
C VAL A 32 -7.40 10.30 -0.06
N LEU A 33 -7.74 9.75 -1.23
CA LEU A 33 -9.12 9.46 -1.61
C LEU A 33 -9.73 8.39 -0.69
N GLN A 34 -10.76 8.74 0.08
CA GLN A 34 -11.47 7.75 0.88
C GLN A 34 -12.35 6.87 -0.02
N VAL A 35 -12.17 5.56 0.11
CA VAL A 35 -12.78 4.54 -0.73
C VAL A 35 -13.47 3.50 0.15
N ASP A 36 -14.64 3.06 -0.29
CA ASP A 36 -15.46 2.04 0.39
C ASP A 36 -15.81 0.91 -0.60
N ALA A 37 -16.36 -0.20 -0.09
CA ALA A 37 -16.75 -1.35 -0.91
C ALA A 37 -17.75 -1.01 -2.04
N LYS A 38 -18.58 0.02 -1.88
CA LYS A 38 -19.61 0.44 -2.85
C LYS A 38 -19.03 1.32 -3.95
N ASN A 39 -17.94 2.06 -3.64
CA ASN A 39 -17.38 3.08 -4.52
C ASN A 39 -16.02 2.69 -5.14
N TYR A 40 -15.29 1.71 -4.56
CA TYR A 40 -14.01 1.18 -5.06
C TYR A 40 -14.07 0.82 -6.54
N ASP A 41 -15.17 0.20 -6.97
CA ASP A 41 -15.34 -0.29 -8.31
C ASP A 41 -15.36 0.85 -9.36
N ARG A 42 -15.94 2.01 -8.99
CA ARG A 42 -15.97 3.24 -9.78
C ARG A 42 -14.67 4.03 -9.68
N LEU A 43 -14.16 4.21 -8.46
CA LEU A 43 -13.03 5.11 -8.19
C LEU A 43 -11.66 4.49 -8.50
N ILE A 44 -11.53 3.17 -8.37
CA ILE A 44 -10.27 2.44 -8.50
C ILE A 44 -10.35 1.37 -9.60
N ALA A 45 -11.28 0.42 -9.55
CA ALA A 45 -11.22 -0.76 -10.44
C ALA A 45 -11.50 -0.45 -11.92
N LYS A 46 -12.34 0.55 -12.20
CA LYS A 46 -12.67 1.05 -13.55
C LYS A 46 -11.87 2.31 -13.94
N SER A 47 -10.99 2.77 -13.05
CA SER A 47 -10.11 3.92 -13.25
C SER A 47 -9.22 3.74 -14.48
N ASN A 48 -9.00 4.83 -15.23
CA ASN A 48 -7.96 4.92 -16.26
C ASN A 48 -6.56 5.12 -15.62
N TYR A 49 -6.53 5.54 -14.35
CA TYR A 49 -5.31 5.78 -13.58
C TYR A 49 -4.87 4.56 -12.78
N THR A 50 -3.56 4.34 -12.75
CA THR A 50 -2.93 3.52 -11.71
C THR A 50 -3.17 4.15 -10.35
N SER A 51 -3.47 3.32 -9.37
CA SER A 51 -3.76 3.71 -7.99
C SER A 51 -2.86 2.93 -7.02
N ILE A 52 -2.50 3.52 -5.89
CA ILE A 52 -2.15 2.75 -4.69
C ILE A 52 -3.30 2.86 -3.69
N VAL A 53 -3.63 1.75 -3.04
CA VAL A 53 -4.72 1.63 -2.08
C VAL A 53 -4.17 1.10 -0.77
N GLU A 54 -4.37 1.86 0.30
CA GLU A 54 -4.16 1.41 1.67
C GLU A 54 -5.43 0.75 2.21
N PHE A 55 -5.27 -0.40 2.82
CA PHE A 55 -6.29 -1.06 3.63
C PHE A 55 -5.86 -0.93 5.09
N TYR A 56 -6.65 -0.19 5.89
CA TYR A 56 -6.27 0.28 7.23
C TYR A 56 -7.37 0.08 8.27
N ALA A 57 -7.03 0.30 9.54
CA ALA A 57 -7.99 0.51 10.63
C ALA A 57 -7.57 1.75 11.45
N PRO A 58 -8.49 2.62 11.90
CA PRO A 58 -8.15 3.91 12.50
C PRO A 58 -7.44 3.79 13.86
N TRP A 59 -7.60 2.64 14.54
CA TRP A 59 -6.90 2.33 15.79
C TRP A 59 -5.46 1.82 15.59
N CYS A 60 -5.07 1.40 14.37
CA CYS A 60 -3.78 0.76 14.12
C CYS A 60 -2.61 1.77 14.11
N GLY A 61 -1.65 1.59 15.02
CA GLY A 61 -0.44 2.42 15.14
C GLY A 61 0.38 2.49 13.84
N HIS A 62 0.57 1.36 13.16
CA HIS A 62 1.31 1.32 11.88
C HIS A 62 0.64 2.14 10.76
N CYS A 63 -0.70 2.23 10.76
CA CYS A 63 -1.42 3.07 9.79
C CYS A 63 -1.22 4.56 10.13
N LYS A 64 -1.31 4.92 11.42
CA LYS A 64 -1.03 6.30 11.89
C LYS A 64 0.41 6.74 11.57
N ASN A 65 1.39 5.85 11.69
CA ASN A 65 2.78 6.14 11.34
C ASN A 65 2.98 6.30 9.81
N LEU A 66 2.26 5.53 9.00
CA LEU A 66 2.27 5.64 7.53
C LEU A 66 1.58 6.92 7.02
N GLN A 67 0.51 7.37 7.70
CA GLN A 67 -0.36 8.47 7.25
C GLN A 67 0.39 9.72 6.73
N PRO A 68 1.39 10.32 7.42
CA PRO A 68 2.06 11.53 6.95
C PRO A 68 2.83 11.31 5.63
N ALA A 69 3.47 10.15 5.49
CA ALA A 69 4.15 9.75 4.27
C ALA A 69 3.16 9.49 3.12
N TYR A 70 2.03 8.85 3.43
CA TYR A 70 0.98 8.53 2.47
C TYR A 70 0.26 9.78 1.96
N GLU A 71 -0.04 10.74 2.83
CA GLU A 71 -0.57 12.05 2.42
C GLU A 71 0.39 12.85 1.55
N ASN A 72 1.70 12.80 1.83
CA ASN A 72 2.71 13.44 1.00
C ASN A 72 2.78 12.76 -0.38
N ALA A 73 2.76 11.43 -0.43
CA ALA A 73 2.66 10.68 -1.68
C ALA A 73 1.40 11.06 -2.47
N ALA A 74 0.24 11.20 -1.83
CA ALA A 74 -1.00 11.67 -2.45
C ALA A 74 -0.86 13.07 -3.07
N LYS A 75 -0.28 14.02 -2.32
CA LYS A 75 -0.02 15.39 -2.81
C LYS A 75 0.95 15.42 -4.00
N LYS A 76 1.96 14.53 -4.03
CA LYS A 76 2.95 14.45 -5.12
C LYS A 76 2.47 13.66 -6.34
N LEU A 77 1.56 12.71 -6.16
CA LEU A 77 0.94 11.93 -7.23
C LEU A 77 -0.35 12.55 -7.78
N ALA A 78 -0.82 13.68 -7.21
CA ALA A 78 -2.03 14.37 -7.63
C ALA A 78 -2.07 14.59 -9.16
N GLY A 79 -3.13 14.09 -9.79
CA GLY A 79 -3.31 14.12 -11.25
C GLY A 79 -2.45 13.12 -12.05
N LEU A 80 -1.43 12.51 -11.47
CA LEU A 80 -0.54 11.53 -12.11
C LEU A 80 -0.99 10.08 -11.86
N ALA A 81 -1.47 9.82 -10.64
CA ALA A 81 -2.00 8.54 -10.16
C ALA A 81 -2.98 8.81 -9.02
N LYS A 82 -3.67 7.78 -8.53
CA LYS A 82 -4.52 7.89 -7.33
C LYS A 82 -3.81 7.33 -6.11
N VAL A 83 -4.04 7.96 -4.97
CA VAL A 83 -3.65 7.47 -3.64
C VAL A 83 -4.94 7.42 -2.83
N ALA A 84 -5.30 6.24 -2.34
CA ALA A 84 -6.61 5.97 -1.78
C ALA A 84 -6.51 5.12 -0.51
N ALA A 85 -7.49 5.23 0.37
CA ALA A 85 -7.53 4.45 1.60
C ALA A 85 -8.92 3.86 1.85
N VAL A 86 -8.96 2.62 2.33
CA VAL A 86 -10.16 1.85 2.68
C VAL A 86 -10.10 1.49 4.15
N ASN A 87 -11.06 1.98 4.92
CA ASN A 87 -11.20 1.63 6.33
C ASN A 87 -11.84 0.25 6.45
N CYS A 88 -11.04 -0.76 6.82
CA CYS A 88 -11.47 -2.15 6.97
C CYS A 88 -12.07 -2.46 8.35
N ASP A 89 -12.03 -1.50 9.30
CA ASP A 89 -12.69 -1.62 10.60
C ASP A 89 -14.21 -1.40 10.51
N GLU A 90 -14.66 -0.63 9.50
CA GLU A 90 -16.07 -0.46 9.16
C GLU A 90 -16.69 -1.76 8.65
N ASP A 91 -17.80 -2.19 9.25
CA ASP A 91 -18.50 -3.43 8.91
C ASP A 91 -18.85 -3.54 7.41
N ALA A 92 -19.22 -2.41 6.79
CA ALA A 92 -19.53 -2.33 5.36
C ALA A 92 -18.35 -2.67 4.44
N ASN A 93 -17.10 -2.60 4.95
CA ASN A 93 -15.88 -2.84 4.19
C ASN A 93 -15.19 -4.16 4.55
N LYS A 94 -15.48 -4.77 5.72
CA LYS A 94 -14.83 -6.01 6.20
C LYS A 94 -14.79 -7.13 5.17
N GLN A 95 -15.94 -7.48 4.58
CA GLN A 95 -16.02 -8.52 3.54
C GLN A 95 -15.21 -8.14 2.29
N PHE A 96 -15.23 -6.86 1.88
CA PHE A 96 -14.48 -6.38 0.74
C PHE A 96 -12.96 -6.46 0.99
N CYS A 97 -12.47 -6.00 2.14
CA CYS A 97 -11.07 -6.14 2.54
C CYS A 97 -10.61 -7.60 2.59
N GLY A 98 -11.44 -8.50 3.14
CA GLY A 98 -11.20 -9.94 3.08
C GLY A 98 -11.09 -10.47 1.64
N SER A 99 -11.99 -10.05 0.74
CA SER A 99 -11.95 -10.43 -0.68
C SER A 99 -10.73 -9.89 -1.44
N MET A 100 -10.15 -8.79 -0.97
CA MET A 100 -8.89 -8.23 -1.48
C MET A 100 -7.64 -8.94 -0.90
N GLY A 101 -7.82 -9.94 -0.04
CA GLY A 101 -6.73 -10.68 0.60
C GLY A 101 -5.98 -9.86 1.65
N VAL A 102 -6.68 -8.99 2.39
CA VAL A 102 -6.10 -8.22 3.49
C VAL A 102 -6.07 -9.08 4.75
N GLN A 103 -4.88 -9.38 5.26
CA GLN A 103 -4.66 -10.20 6.46
C GLN A 103 -4.15 -9.40 7.67
N GLY A 104 -3.77 -8.14 7.47
CA GLY A 104 -3.27 -7.24 8.52
C GLY A 104 -3.15 -5.80 8.02
N PHE A 105 -2.84 -4.86 8.91
CA PHE A 105 -2.86 -3.43 8.60
C PHE A 105 -1.50 -2.75 8.90
N PRO A 106 -1.09 -1.74 8.11
CA PRO A 106 -1.63 -1.41 6.80
C PRO A 106 -1.22 -2.46 5.75
N THR A 107 -2.13 -2.82 4.86
CA THR A 107 -1.81 -3.54 3.62
C THR A 107 -1.88 -2.54 2.47
N LEU A 108 -0.81 -2.45 1.68
CA LEU A 108 -0.72 -1.57 0.51
C LEU A 108 -0.82 -2.40 -0.78
N LYS A 109 -1.70 -2.01 -1.71
CA LYS A 109 -1.83 -2.67 -3.04
C LYS A 109 -1.81 -1.65 -4.15
N ILE A 110 -1.01 -1.89 -5.19
CA ILE A 110 -1.02 -1.12 -6.43
C ILE A 110 -2.04 -1.74 -7.38
N VAL A 111 -2.98 -0.92 -7.85
CA VAL A 111 -4.06 -1.30 -8.75
C VAL A 111 -3.88 -0.56 -10.06
N LYS A 112 -3.58 -1.27 -11.14
CA LYS A 112 -3.38 -0.69 -12.49
C LYS A 112 -4.45 -1.12 -13.47
N PRO A 113 -4.83 -0.28 -14.46
CA PRO A 113 -5.76 -0.66 -15.52
C PRO A 113 -5.34 -1.96 -16.21
N GLY A 114 -6.27 -2.90 -16.34
CA GLY A 114 -6.04 -4.18 -17.02
C GLY A 114 -6.48 -4.17 -18.48
N LYS A 115 -6.15 -5.24 -19.21
CA LYS A 115 -6.52 -5.40 -20.64
C LYS A 115 -8.04 -5.41 -20.89
N LYS A 116 -8.85 -5.74 -19.87
CA LYS A 116 -10.32 -5.76 -19.91
C LYS A 116 -10.83 -4.66 -18.98
N PHE A 117 -11.72 -3.80 -19.49
CA PHE A 117 -12.32 -2.72 -18.70
C PHE A 117 -13.00 -3.27 -17.43
N GLY A 118 -12.79 -2.60 -16.29
CA GLY A 118 -13.29 -3.04 -14.98
C GLY A 118 -12.66 -4.32 -14.42
N LYS A 119 -11.57 -4.82 -15.02
CA LYS A 119 -10.75 -5.90 -14.47
C LYS A 119 -9.30 -5.41 -14.34
N PRO A 120 -8.98 -4.66 -13.27
CA PRO A 120 -7.63 -4.15 -13.04
C PRO A 120 -6.67 -5.30 -12.72
N ILE A 121 -5.38 -5.01 -12.75
CA ILE A 121 -4.34 -5.87 -12.19
C ILE A 121 -3.98 -5.32 -10.81
N VAL A 122 -4.11 -6.14 -9.78
CA VAL A 122 -3.81 -5.82 -8.38
C VAL A 122 -2.50 -6.51 -8.01
N GLU A 123 -1.55 -5.76 -7.47
CA GLU A 123 -0.24 -6.24 -7.04
C GLU A 123 0.05 -5.70 -5.63
N ASP A 124 0.52 -6.55 -4.71
CA ASP A 124 0.86 -6.12 -3.36
C ASP A 124 2.13 -5.26 -3.36
N TYR A 125 2.12 -4.17 -2.59
CA TYR A 125 3.27 -3.30 -2.41
C TYR A 125 4.05 -3.71 -1.17
N GLN A 126 5.24 -4.28 -1.40
CA GLN A 126 6.18 -4.74 -0.38
C GLN A 126 7.43 -3.83 -0.28
N GLY A 127 7.36 -2.62 -0.84
CA GLY A 127 8.43 -1.63 -0.75
C GLY A 127 8.39 -0.83 0.55
N ALA A 128 9.42 -0.03 0.78
CA ALA A 128 9.53 0.83 1.96
C ALA A 128 8.39 1.87 2.05
N ARG A 129 8.03 2.28 3.26
CA ARG A 129 6.73 2.90 3.58
C ARG A 129 6.77 4.43 3.64
N GLU A 130 7.83 5.04 3.10
CA GLU A 130 8.01 6.48 3.00
C GLU A 130 7.44 7.02 1.67
N ALA A 131 7.24 8.34 1.61
CA ALA A 131 6.59 8.97 0.46
C ALA A 131 7.34 8.71 -0.87
N LYS A 132 8.68 8.77 -0.88
CA LYS A 132 9.49 8.67 -2.11
C LYS A 132 9.41 7.26 -2.75
N PRO A 133 9.70 6.15 -2.05
CA PRO A 133 9.54 4.80 -2.61
C PRO A 133 8.12 4.52 -3.14
N ILE A 134 7.08 4.99 -2.43
CA ILE A 134 5.69 4.88 -2.87
C ILE A 134 5.46 5.65 -4.19
N ILE A 135 5.90 6.91 -4.27
CA ILE A 135 5.78 7.74 -5.50
C ILE A 135 6.49 7.07 -6.69
N GLU A 136 7.69 6.53 -6.48
CA GLU A 136 8.51 5.90 -7.51
C GLU A 136 7.88 4.59 -8.00
N ALA A 137 7.46 3.71 -7.09
CA ALA A 137 6.80 2.45 -7.42
C ALA A 137 5.47 2.66 -8.17
N VAL A 138 4.65 3.61 -7.73
CA VAL A 138 3.40 3.96 -8.45
C VAL A 138 3.72 4.56 -9.82
N SER A 139 4.66 5.50 -9.92
CA SER A 139 5.09 6.14 -11.17
C SER A 139 5.63 5.15 -12.21
N ALA A 140 6.36 4.14 -11.76
CA ALA A 140 6.85 3.05 -12.62
C ALA A 140 5.68 2.24 -13.23
N LYS A 141 4.61 2.03 -12.45
CA LYS A 141 3.43 1.25 -12.82
C LYS A 141 2.35 2.05 -13.57
N ILE A 142 2.51 3.37 -13.76
CA ILE A 142 1.63 4.17 -14.65
C ILE A 142 1.78 3.65 -16.09
N ALA A 143 0.64 3.31 -16.70
CA ALA A 143 0.55 2.85 -18.08
C ALA A 143 1.14 3.89 -19.05
N ASN A 144 2.02 3.43 -19.96
CA ASN A 144 2.64 4.32 -20.94
C ASN A 144 1.93 4.23 -22.30
N HIS A 145 1.22 5.29 -22.66
CA HIS A 145 0.60 5.45 -23.98
C HIS A 145 1.34 6.46 -24.88
N VAL A 146 2.49 6.98 -24.43
CA VAL A 146 3.31 7.92 -25.19
C VAL A 146 4.09 7.17 -26.27
N SER A 147 4.00 7.64 -27.50
CA SER A 147 4.82 7.13 -28.61
C SER A 147 6.18 7.81 -28.63
N LYS A 148 7.28 7.06 -28.56
CA LYS A 148 8.62 7.61 -28.80
C LYS A 148 8.86 7.64 -30.30
N VAL A 149 9.18 8.81 -30.84
CA VAL A 149 9.37 9.04 -32.28
C VAL A 149 10.82 9.44 -32.53
N THR A 150 11.42 8.88 -33.58
CA THR A 150 12.79 9.18 -34.03
C THR A 150 12.76 9.82 -35.42
N ASP A 151 13.88 10.38 -35.86
CA ASP A 151 14.02 10.92 -37.23
C ASP A 151 13.75 9.88 -38.33
N LYS A 152 13.83 8.57 -38.03
CA LYS A 152 13.50 7.49 -38.98
C LYS A 152 11.99 7.24 -39.09
N ASP A 153 11.26 7.41 -37.98
CA ASP A 153 9.85 7.06 -37.86
C ASP A 153 8.92 8.28 -38.04
N LEU A 154 9.49 9.49 -38.08
CA LEU A 154 8.75 10.75 -38.07
C LEU A 154 7.71 10.84 -39.20
N ASP A 155 8.08 10.54 -40.45
CA ASP A 155 7.14 10.66 -41.58
C ASP A 155 5.98 9.66 -41.46
N ALA A 156 6.27 8.45 -40.97
CA ALA A 156 5.25 7.44 -40.69
C ALA A 156 4.33 7.87 -39.54
N PHE A 157 4.88 8.47 -38.47
CA PHE A 157 4.10 9.03 -37.36
C PHE A 157 3.21 10.21 -37.79
N MET A 158 3.69 11.07 -38.67
CA MET A 158 2.93 12.21 -39.19
C MET A 158 1.79 11.73 -40.12
N ALA A 159 2.04 10.71 -40.94
CA ALA A 159 1.02 10.06 -41.77
C ALA A 159 0.05 9.16 -40.97
N GLU A 160 0.42 8.69 -39.77
CA GLU A 160 -0.45 7.86 -38.93
C GLU A 160 -1.67 8.66 -38.45
N ASN A 161 -2.86 8.24 -38.86
CA ASN A 161 -4.13 8.83 -38.43
C ASN A 161 -4.13 10.36 -38.57
N VAL A 162 -4.05 10.87 -39.80
CA VAL A 162 -4.05 12.32 -40.13
C VAL A 162 -5.24 13.07 -39.49
N ASP A 163 -6.38 12.40 -39.37
CA ASP A 163 -7.62 12.93 -38.78
C ASP A 163 -7.60 12.98 -37.24
N ASN A 164 -6.51 12.54 -36.59
CA ASN A 164 -6.34 12.62 -35.14
C ASN A 164 -5.29 13.69 -34.77
N HIS A 165 -5.63 14.49 -33.77
CA HIS A 165 -4.72 15.46 -33.13
C HIS A 165 -3.47 14.76 -32.58
N LYS A 166 -2.32 15.41 -32.65
CA LYS A 166 -1.04 14.91 -32.11
C LYS A 166 -0.43 15.95 -31.16
N ALA A 167 0.06 15.51 -30.01
CA ALA A 167 0.77 16.37 -29.06
C ALA A 167 2.18 15.80 -28.83
N ILE A 168 3.21 16.56 -29.19
CA ILE A 168 4.60 16.10 -29.21
C ILE A 168 5.39 16.87 -28.16
N LEU A 169 5.93 16.17 -27.16
CA LEU A 169 6.92 16.72 -26.24
C LEU A 169 8.33 16.56 -26.83
N PHE A 170 8.98 17.67 -27.12
CA PHE A 170 10.41 17.75 -27.38
C PHE A 170 11.16 17.86 -26.05
N THR A 171 12.14 16.99 -25.81
CA THR A 171 12.90 16.99 -24.55
C THR A 171 14.28 16.35 -24.69
N GLU A 172 15.23 16.75 -23.86
CA GLU A 172 16.55 16.12 -23.78
C GLU A 172 16.48 14.72 -23.15
N LYS A 173 15.53 14.51 -22.24
CA LYS A 173 15.41 13.29 -21.41
C LYS A 173 14.95 12.09 -22.24
N GLY A 174 15.63 10.95 -22.10
CA GLY A 174 15.27 9.70 -22.78
C GLY A 174 14.15 8.91 -22.10
N SER A 175 13.91 9.17 -20.81
CA SER A 175 12.78 8.61 -20.06
C SER A 175 11.49 9.38 -20.33
N THR A 176 10.35 8.69 -20.25
CA THR A 176 9.02 9.29 -20.38
C THR A 176 8.51 9.62 -18.99
N SER A 177 8.26 10.91 -18.73
CA SER A 177 7.86 11.38 -17.39
C SER A 177 6.45 10.90 -17.01
N SER A 178 6.20 10.72 -15.70
CA SER A 178 4.87 10.40 -15.18
C SER A 178 3.81 11.42 -15.62
N LEU A 179 4.20 12.70 -15.72
CA LEU A 179 3.35 13.77 -16.27
C LEU A 179 2.91 13.47 -17.71
N LEU A 180 3.85 13.18 -18.62
CA LEU A 180 3.49 12.92 -20.02
C LEU A 180 2.67 11.62 -20.18
N LYS A 181 2.94 10.60 -19.35
CA LYS A 181 2.10 9.40 -19.27
C LYS A 181 0.66 9.74 -18.85
N ALA A 182 0.49 10.57 -17.81
CA ALA A 182 -0.84 10.98 -17.33
C ALA A 182 -1.62 11.79 -18.38
N ILE A 183 -0.95 12.72 -19.07
CA ILE A 183 -1.54 13.43 -20.22
C ILE A 183 -1.94 12.45 -21.34
N ALA A 184 -1.12 11.44 -21.62
CA ALA A 184 -1.45 10.41 -22.61
C ALA A 184 -2.61 9.48 -22.20
N ILE A 185 -2.87 9.33 -20.89
CA ILE A 185 -4.06 8.66 -20.36
C ILE A 185 -5.29 9.55 -20.52
N ASP A 186 -5.20 10.83 -20.13
CA ASP A 186 -6.31 11.79 -20.23
C ASP A 186 -6.81 11.95 -21.66
N PHE A 187 -5.93 12.05 -22.66
CA PHE A 187 -6.36 12.22 -24.05
C PHE A 187 -6.33 10.93 -24.88
N LEU A 188 -6.25 9.75 -24.23
CA LEU A 188 -6.12 8.46 -24.89
C LEU A 188 -7.23 8.23 -25.94
N GLY A 189 -6.82 8.16 -27.22
CA GLY A 189 -7.72 7.94 -28.36
C GLY A 189 -8.28 9.22 -29.00
N GLY A 190 -8.17 10.38 -28.34
CA GLY A 190 -8.54 11.70 -28.88
C GLY A 190 -7.33 12.51 -29.36
N ILE A 191 -6.24 12.50 -28.59
CA ILE A 191 -4.95 13.10 -28.95
C ILE A 191 -3.86 12.04 -28.82
N LYS A 192 -3.11 11.82 -29.90
CA LYS A 192 -1.94 10.94 -29.92
C LYS A 192 -0.75 11.67 -29.29
N VAL A 193 -0.40 11.30 -28.06
CA VAL A 193 0.74 11.90 -27.34
C VAL A 193 2.05 11.21 -27.70
N ALA A 194 3.08 11.99 -28.00
CA ALA A 194 4.40 11.52 -28.41
C ALA A 194 5.54 12.27 -27.71
N GLN A 195 6.74 11.69 -27.77
CA GLN A 195 7.98 12.24 -27.25
C GLN A 195 9.08 12.12 -28.31
N ILE A 196 9.74 13.24 -28.61
CA ILE A 196 10.91 13.33 -29.48
C ILE A 196 12.10 13.83 -28.66
N ARG A 197 13.30 13.29 -28.91
CA ARG A 197 14.51 13.73 -28.22
C ARG A 197 15.19 14.89 -28.93
N SER A 198 15.87 15.76 -28.19
CA SER A 198 16.70 16.85 -28.74
C SER A 198 17.80 16.39 -29.71
N LYS A 199 18.17 15.09 -29.70
CA LYS A 199 19.13 14.49 -30.63
C LYS A 199 18.55 14.13 -32.01
N GLU A 200 17.23 14.16 -32.17
CA GLU A 200 16.53 13.89 -33.43
C GLU A 200 16.50 15.21 -34.23
N ALA A 201 17.64 15.53 -34.86
CA ALA A 201 17.92 16.84 -35.44
C ALA A 201 16.91 17.22 -36.54
N ARG A 202 16.48 16.26 -37.38
CA ARG A 202 15.51 16.54 -38.45
C ARG A 202 14.16 16.96 -37.86
N ALA A 203 13.70 16.28 -36.82
CA ALA A 203 12.48 16.66 -36.13
C ALA A 203 12.61 18.03 -35.42
N VAL A 204 13.73 18.27 -34.73
CA VAL A 204 13.98 19.55 -34.03
C VAL A 204 13.98 20.73 -35.01
N GLU A 205 14.63 20.59 -36.17
CA GLU A 205 14.66 21.59 -37.24
C GLU A 205 13.27 21.77 -37.88
N MET A 206 12.60 20.67 -38.26
CA MET A 206 11.28 20.68 -38.91
C MET A 206 10.20 21.41 -38.09
N PHE A 207 10.26 21.33 -36.76
CA PHE A 207 9.32 22.01 -35.86
C PHE A 207 9.86 23.29 -35.23
N GLY A 208 11.07 23.76 -35.61
CA GLY A 208 11.65 25.02 -35.13
C GLY A 208 11.91 25.05 -33.62
N ILE A 209 12.38 23.94 -33.04
CA ILE A 209 12.49 23.79 -31.57
C ILE A 209 13.82 24.32 -31.05
N GLU A 210 13.83 25.58 -30.62
CA GLU A 210 15.03 26.23 -30.04
C GLU A 210 15.27 25.90 -28.56
N LYS A 211 14.22 25.50 -27.83
CA LYS A 211 14.24 25.33 -26.37
C LYS A 211 13.67 23.98 -25.98
N PHE A 212 14.18 23.43 -24.88
CA PHE A 212 13.70 22.19 -24.29
C PHE A 212 13.40 22.41 -22.80
N PRO A 213 12.37 21.76 -22.24
CA PRO A 213 11.32 21.01 -22.92
C PRO A 213 10.24 21.91 -23.56
N THR A 214 9.69 21.50 -24.71
CA THR A 214 8.62 22.22 -25.42
C THR A 214 7.56 21.25 -25.93
N ILE A 215 6.27 21.63 -25.88
CA ILE A 215 5.16 20.84 -26.43
C ILE A 215 4.64 21.52 -27.69
N ILE A 216 4.50 20.74 -28.77
CA ILE A 216 3.80 21.15 -30.00
C ILE A 216 2.47 20.42 -30.09
N LEU A 217 1.40 21.15 -30.36
CA LEU A 217 0.08 20.61 -30.72
C LEU A 217 -0.13 20.72 -32.23
N LEU A 218 -0.44 19.59 -32.85
CA LEU A 218 -0.85 19.47 -34.25
C LEU A 218 -2.35 19.12 -34.26
N PRO A 219 -3.23 20.03 -34.68
CA PRO A 219 -4.64 19.71 -34.83
C PRO A 219 -4.87 18.69 -35.96
N ALA A 220 -6.04 18.06 -35.98
CA ALA A 220 -6.42 17.11 -37.01
C ALA A 220 -6.53 17.76 -38.40
N GLY A 221 -6.10 17.04 -39.44
CA GLY A 221 -6.18 17.46 -40.83
C GLY A 221 -4.96 18.25 -41.34
N ASN A 222 -4.62 18.03 -42.61
CA ASN A 222 -3.38 18.50 -43.27
C ASN A 222 -3.21 20.03 -43.47
N GLY A 223 -4.07 20.86 -42.87
CA GLY A 223 -4.07 22.32 -43.09
C GLY A 223 -4.07 23.17 -41.81
N ALA A 224 -4.15 22.56 -40.63
CA ALA A 224 -4.14 23.31 -39.37
C ALA A 224 -2.71 23.62 -38.93
N ALA A 225 -2.45 24.88 -38.56
CA ALA A 225 -1.12 25.31 -38.10
C ALA A 225 -0.73 24.62 -36.79
N ALA A 226 0.53 24.19 -36.70
CA ALA A 226 1.13 23.72 -35.46
C ALA A 226 1.12 24.85 -34.41
N THR A 227 0.72 24.53 -33.17
CA THR A 227 0.68 25.49 -32.07
C THR A 227 1.67 25.09 -30.98
N THR A 228 2.59 26.00 -30.64
CA THR A 228 3.58 25.80 -29.59
C THR A 228 3.01 26.17 -28.22
N TYR A 229 3.25 25.31 -27.23
CA TYR A 229 2.92 25.56 -25.83
C TYR A 229 4.08 26.26 -25.11
N TYR A 230 3.80 27.45 -24.57
CA TYR A 230 4.76 28.29 -23.82
C TYR A 230 4.47 28.38 -22.31
N GLY A 231 3.48 27.64 -21.81
CA GLY A 231 3.13 27.63 -20.39
C GLY A 231 4.05 26.75 -19.55
N GLU A 232 3.82 26.73 -18.24
CA GLU A 232 4.55 25.84 -17.34
C GLU A 232 4.20 24.36 -17.60
N LEU A 233 5.15 23.45 -17.36
CA LEU A 233 4.90 22.01 -17.43
C LEU A 233 4.18 21.47 -16.18
N LYS A 234 3.02 22.05 -15.88
CA LYS A 234 2.04 21.57 -14.91
C LYS A 234 0.94 20.82 -15.63
N LYS A 235 0.33 19.85 -14.95
CA LYS A 235 -0.71 19.01 -15.56
C LYS A 235 -1.90 19.83 -16.04
N ASP A 236 -2.46 20.66 -15.17
CA ASP A 236 -3.70 21.37 -15.43
C ASP A 236 -3.57 22.38 -16.58
N ASP A 237 -2.41 23.04 -16.69
CA ASP A 237 -2.12 23.99 -17.77
C ASP A 237 -1.95 23.29 -19.13
N ILE A 238 -1.28 22.13 -19.16
CA ILE A 238 -1.18 21.29 -20.37
C ILE A 238 -2.55 20.72 -20.75
N VAL A 239 -3.33 20.21 -19.78
CA VAL A 239 -4.70 19.72 -20.03
C VAL A 239 -5.56 20.83 -20.59
N LYS A 240 -5.52 22.05 -20.02
CA LYS A 240 -6.26 23.22 -20.50
C LYS A 240 -5.87 23.61 -21.93
N PHE A 241 -4.58 23.57 -22.26
CA PHE A 241 -4.08 23.83 -23.61
C PHE A 241 -4.58 22.78 -24.62
N LEU A 242 -4.43 21.48 -24.30
CA LEU A 242 -4.88 20.38 -25.16
C LEU A 242 -6.41 20.29 -25.29
N SER A 243 -7.14 20.73 -24.27
CA SER A 243 -8.61 20.82 -24.27
C SER A 243 -9.17 21.78 -25.34
N SER A 244 -8.33 22.63 -25.94
CA SER A 244 -8.72 23.49 -27.07
C SER A 244 -9.12 22.70 -28.32
N VAL A 245 -8.64 21.45 -28.48
CA VAL A 245 -8.93 20.61 -29.64
C VAL A 245 -9.70 19.34 -29.31
N HIS A 246 -9.53 18.77 -28.12
CA HIS A 246 -10.26 17.58 -27.68
C HIS A 246 -10.37 17.58 -26.14
N PRO A 247 -11.54 17.37 -25.51
CA PRO A 247 -11.66 17.33 -24.06
C PRO A 247 -10.93 16.11 -23.45
N PRO A 248 -10.48 16.17 -22.19
CA PRO A 248 -9.93 15.00 -21.51
C PRO A 248 -11.01 13.93 -21.30
N ASN A 249 -10.61 12.67 -21.38
CA ASN A 249 -11.45 11.51 -21.11
C ASN A 249 -11.96 11.55 -19.66
N GLN A 250 -13.24 11.21 -19.47
CA GLN A 250 -13.79 11.00 -18.14
C GLN A 250 -13.13 9.80 -17.46
N ASP A 251 -13.04 9.86 -16.13
CA ASP A 251 -12.47 8.81 -15.29
C ASP A 251 -13.47 8.41 -14.18
N PRO A 252 -13.92 7.14 -14.11
CA PRO A 252 -13.58 6.03 -15.01
C PRO A 252 -14.04 6.29 -16.45
N ALA A 253 -13.34 5.71 -17.43
CA ALA A 253 -13.79 5.81 -18.82
C ALA A 253 -15.25 5.33 -18.94
N PRO A 254 -16.09 5.99 -19.77
CA PRO A 254 -17.44 5.52 -20.00
C PRO A 254 -17.42 4.04 -20.41
N ALA A 255 -18.15 3.20 -19.67
CA ALA A 255 -18.31 1.81 -20.03
C ALA A 255 -18.78 1.77 -21.48
N ARG A 256 -18.07 1.05 -22.36
CA ARG A 256 -18.25 1.09 -23.83
C ARG A 256 -19.62 0.54 -24.27
N GLY A 257 -20.67 1.31 -24.02
CA GLY A 257 -22.05 1.01 -24.34
C GLY A 257 -22.35 1.39 -25.79
N LYS A 258 -22.49 0.38 -26.65
CA LYS A 258 -23.19 0.41 -27.94
C LYS A 258 -22.81 1.50 -28.99
N ALA A 259 -21.79 2.33 -28.77
CA ALA A 259 -21.27 3.33 -29.72
C ALA A 259 -20.52 2.72 -30.94
N SER A 260 -21.07 1.65 -31.53
CA SER A 260 -20.57 1.02 -32.77
C SER A 260 -21.65 0.22 -33.51
N LYS A 261 -22.95 0.46 -33.26
CA LYS A 261 -24.04 -0.17 -34.04
C LYS A 261 -24.36 0.55 -35.36
N GLU A 262 -24.15 1.87 -35.45
CA GLU A 262 -24.43 2.63 -36.68
C GLU A 262 -23.30 2.48 -37.72
N LYS A 263 -22.03 2.72 -37.35
CA LYS A 263 -20.86 2.50 -38.25
C LYS A 263 -20.54 1.02 -38.58
N LYS A 264 -21.45 0.08 -38.27
CA LYS A 264 -21.32 -1.35 -38.59
C LYS A 264 -22.46 -1.87 -39.50
N ALA A 265 -23.46 -1.05 -39.82
CA ALA A 265 -24.44 -1.35 -40.86
C ALA A 265 -23.83 -1.20 -42.26
N GLU A 266 -23.20 -0.06 -42.51
CA GLU A 266 -22.68 0.37 -43.83
C GLU A 266 -21.52 -0.49 -44.38
N LYS A 267 -20.86 -1.29 -43.52
CA LYS A 267 -19.78 -2.22 -43.92
C LYS A 267 -20.22 -3.68 -44.05
N LYS A 268 -21.54 -3.94 -44.06
CA LYS A 268 -22.11 -5.30 -44.16
C LYS A 268 -22.82 -5.60 -45.50
N GLU A 269 -23.14 -4.59 -46.30
CA GLU A 269 -23.79 -4.79 -47.61
C GLU A 269 -22.76 -5.19 -48.69
N THR A 270 -21.58 -4.57 -48.72
CA THR A 270 -20.49 -4.86 -49.68
C THR A 270 -19.74 -6.20 -49.45
N LYS A 271 -20.27 -7.10 -48.62
CA LYS A 271 -19.70 -8.45 -48.41
C LYS A 271 -20.74 -9.58 -48.48
N ALA A 272 -21.94 -9.30 -48.99
CA ALA A 272 -22.94 -10.32 -49.31
C ALA A 272 -22.72 -10.94 -50.71
N GLU A 273 -22.44 -10.13 -51.74
CA GLU A 273 -22.36 -10.60 -53.13
C GLU A 273 -21.16 -11.52 -53.43
N LYS A 274 -20.06 -11.41 -52.69
CA LYS A 274 -18.84 -12.21 -52.93
C LYS A 274 -18.74 -13.55 -52.19
N LYS A 275 -19.82 -14.01 -51.55
CA LYS A 275 -19.88 -15.33 -50.90
C LYS A 275 -21.14 -16.17 -51.21
N ALA A 276 -21.88 -15.79 -52.25
CA ALA A 276 -23.03 -16.56 -52.75
C ALA A 276 -22.68 -17.53 -53.91
N ALA A 277 -21.50 -17.40 -54.52
CA ALA A 277 -21.12 -18.11 -55.76
C ALA A 277 -20.16 -19.32 -55.56
N LYS A 278 -20.05 -19.91 -54.36
CA LYS A 278 -19.19 -21.08 -54.14
C LYS A 278 -19.62 -22.03 -53.00
N LYS A 279 -20.93 -22.21 -52.79
CA LYS A 279 -21.47 -23.35 -52.01
C LYS A 279 -22.94 -23.60 -52.39
N ALA A 280 -23.16 -24.17 -53.56
CA ALA A 280 -24.47 -24.58 -54.07
C ALA A 280 -24.33 -25.85 -54.92
N GLU A 281 -23.76 -26.89 -54.32
CA GLU A 281 -23.72 -28.29 -54.77
C GLU A 281 -23.40 -29.14 -53.53
N GLU A 282 -23.92 -30.37 -53.48
CA GLU A 282 -23.87 -31.33 -52.35
C GLU A 282 -24.64 -30.82 -51.10
N GLU A 283 -25.96 -31.01 -51.03
CA GLU A 283 -26.68 -32.23 -50.54
C GLU A 283 -26.57 -32.42 -49.01
N PHE A 284 -27.50 -33.06 -48.29
CA PHE A 284 -28.94 -33.35 -48.37
C PHE A 284 -29.18 -34.25 -47.13
N GLU A 285 -30.15 -33.91 -46.26
CA GLU A 285 -30.56 -34.68 -45.07
C GLU A 285 -29.49 -34.88 -43.95
N GLU A 286 -29.81 -35.23 -42.68
CA GLU A 286 -31.01 -35.86 -42.11
C GLU A 286 -31.35 -35.34 -40.67
N ALA A 287 -32.46 -35.83 -40.11
CA ALA A 287 -33.05 -35.77 -38.75
C ALA A 287 -32.22 -35.17 -37.57
N SER A 288 -32.77 -34.36 -36.64
CA SER A 288 -34.05 -34.38 -35.86
C SER A 288 -33.99 -35.18 -34.54
N SER A 289 -34.84 -34.77 -33.58
CA SER A 289 -35.06 -35.27 -32.20
C SER A 289 -34.02 -34.89 -31.10
N SER A 290 -34.37 -34.97 -29.80
CA SER A 290 -35.28 -34.07 -29.04
C SER A 290 -35.35 -34.49 -27.55
N HIS A 291 -35.68 -33.56 -26.65
CA HIS A 291 -36.27 -33.80 -25.30
C HIS A 291 -35.36 -34.48 -24.23
N LYS A 292 -35.59 -34.37 -22.90
CA LYS A 292 -36.34 -33.44 -22.00
C LYS A 292 -35.98 -33.86 -20.53
N GLU A 293 -36.40 -33.06 -19.53
CA GLU A 293 -36.50 -33.36 -18.09
C GLU A 293 -35.15 -33.31 -17.30
N SER A 294 -34.96 -32.62 -16.18
CA SER A 294 -35.80 -32.03 -15.10
C SER A 294 -36.30 -32.98 -14.02
N GLU A 295 -35.71 -32.89 -12.82
CA GLU A 295 -36.49 -32.85 -11.58
C GLU A 295 -35.69 -32.22 -10.42
N ALA A 296 -36.39 -31.81 -9.37
CA ALA A 296 -35.87 -31.18 -8.16
C ALA A 296 -36.53 -31.81 -6.93
N SER A 297 -35.91 -31.71 -5.75
CA SER A 297 -36.53 -32.11 -4.48
C SER A 297 -36.01 -31.24 -3.34
N GLU A 298 -36.94 -30.71 -2.54
CA GLU A 298 -36.70 -29.97 -1.30
C GLU A 298 -36.49 -30.91 -0.10
N SER A 299 -35.94 -30.37 0.98
CA SER A 299 -36.55 -30.52 2.32
C SER A 299 -35.91 -29.52 3.30
N ALA A 300 -36.71 -28.92 4.19
CA ALA A 300 -36.28 -27.98 5.22
C ALA A 300 -37.02 -28.25 6.55
N GLU A 301 -36.35 -27.99 7.68
CA GLU A 301 -36.87 -28.14 9.05
C GLU A 301 -35.90 -27.45 10.05
N SER A 302 -36.21 -27.38 11.34
CA SER A 302 -36.92 -26.25 11.97
C SER A 302 -36.49 -26.08 13.45
N GLU A 303 -37.05 -25.08 14.15
CA GLU A 303 -37.27 -25.04 15.63
C GLU A 303 -36.04 -25.01 16.59
N THR A 304 -36.11 -24.48 17.84
CA THR A 304 -36.61 -23.17 18.35
C THR A 304 -35.95 -22.85 19.72
N GLU A 305 -35.87 -21.56 20.04
CA GLU A 305 -35.88 -20.85 21.36
C GLU A 305 -35.45 -21.51 22.70
N GLU A 306 -34.71 -20.74 23.52
CA GLU A 306 -35.20 -20.32 24.86
C GLU A 306 -34.48 -19.06 25.40
N ALA A 307 -35.13 -18.30 26.29
CA ALA A 307 -34.59 -17.09 26.93
C ALA A 307 -35.11 -16.92 28.37
N SER A 308 -34.32 -16.31 29.26
CA SER A 308 -34.76 -15.94 30.63
C SER A 308 -34.10 -14.64 31.14
N LYS A 309 -34.66 -14.03 32.19
CA LYS A 309 -34.61 -12.56 32.41
C LYS A 309 -34.63 -12.12 33.89
N SER A 310 -33.78 -11.13 34.21
CA SER A 310 -33.85 -10.08 35.28
C SER A 310 -34.01 -10.39 36.78
N THR A 311 -33.12 -9.76 37.56
CA THR A 311 -33.35 -8.96 38.80
C THR A 311 -32.01 -8.25 39.14
N GLU A 312 -31.84 -7.19 39.92
CA GLU A 312 -32.46 -5.90 40.27
C GLU A 312 -31.49 -5.25 41.31
N SER A 313 -31.55 -3.92 41.52
CA SER A 313 -30.63 -3.02 42.25
C SER A 313 -30.64 -3.14 43.81
N PRO A 314 -29.75 -2.51 44.64
CA PRO A 314 -29.31 -1.08 44.57
C PRO A 314 -27.88 -0.67 45.03
N SER A 315 -27.58 0.62 44.85
CA SER A 315 -26.30 1.32 45.11
C SER A 315 -25.96 1.57 46.61
N PRO A 316 -24.72 2.01 46.92
CA PRO A 316 -24.47 3.46 47.03
C PRO A 316 -23.16 3.96 46.37
N GLU A 317 -23.09 5.26 46.09
CA GLU A 317 -21.95 5.92 45.45
C GLU A 317 -20.72 6.07 46.37
N VAL A 318 -19.56 5.63 45.88
CA VAL A 318 -18.24 6.04 46.36
C VAL A 318 -17.41 6.47 45.15
N LYS A 319 -16.70 7.59 45.24
CA LYS A 319 -15.77 8.05 44.19
C LYS A 319 -14.76 6.95 43.88
N GLN A 320 -14.74 6.46 42.64
CA GLN A 320 -13.69 5.57 42.16
C GLN A 320 -12.89 6.25 41.05
N GLU A 321 -11.58 6.30 41.25
CA GLU A 321 -10.63 6.43 40.16
C GLU A 321 -10.81 5.27 39.17
N LYS A 322 -10.45 5.52 37.91
CA LYS A 322 -10.47 4.53 36.83
C LYS A 322 -9.72 3.27 37.29
N PRO A 323 -10.33 2.07 37.27
CA PRO A 323 -9.64 0.86 37.72
C PRO A 323 -8.37 0.62 36.93
N ALA A 324 -7.24 0.49 37.62
CA ALA A 324 -6.03 -0.02 37.02
C ALA A 324 -6.26 -1.46 36.58
N VAL A 325 -6.14 -1.73 35.28
CA VAL A 325 -6.01 -3.11 34.81
C VAL A 325 -4.66 -3.59 35.31
N LEU A 326 -4.66 -4.57 36.21
CA LEU A 326 -3.44 -5.14 36.76
C LEU A 326 -2.75 -5.99 35.67
N THR A 327 -1.92 -5.34 34.86
CA THR A 327 -1.01 -5.98 33.93
C THR A 327 -0.13 -6.97 34.70
N PRO A 328 -0.09 -8.26 34.32
CA PRO A 328 0.76 -9.23 35.01
C PRO A 328 2.25 -8.89 34.79
N PRO A 329 3.10 -9.03 35.82
CA PRO A 329 4.53 -8.73 35.69
C PRO A 329 5.22 -9.73 34.75
N ILE A 330 6.21 -9.25 34.00
CA ILE A 330 7.09 -10.12 33.21
C ILE A 330 8.12 -10.83 34.11
N PRO A 331 8.57 -12.04 33.76
CA PRO A 331 9.60 -12.74 34.53
C PRO A 331 10.90 -11.94 34.61
N VAL A 332 11.53 -11.96 35.79
CA VAL A 332 12.83 -11.34 36.03
C VAL A 332 13.92 -12.41 35.93
N ILE A 333 14.94 -12.15 35.13
CA ILE A 333 16.17 -12.94 35.05
C ILE A 333 17.18 -12.37 36.04
N THR A 334 17.75 -13.24 36.87
CA THR A 334 18.62 -12.86 37.99
C THR A 334 20.05 -13.39 37.88
N SER A 335 20.30 -14.30 36.94
CA SER A 335 21.61 -14.91 36.70
C SER A 335 21.94 -15.05 35.21
N GLU A 336 23.23 -15.11 34.88
CA GLU A 336 23.71 -15.41 33.53
C GLU A 336 23.23 -16.79 33.04
N THR A 337 23.20 -17.78 33.94
CA THR A 337 22.70 -19.13 33.64
C THR A 337 21.22 -19.14 33.24
N GLU A 338 20.36 -18.38 33.95
CA GLU A 338 18.95 -18.23 33.56
C GLU A 338 18.80 -17.56 32.20
N LEU A 339 19.61 -16.53 31.91
CA LEU A 339 19.60 -15.87 30.59
C LEU A 339 20.05 -16.82 29.48
N ALA A 340 21.09 -17.62 29.76
CA ALA A 340 21.63 -18.57 28.81
C ALA A 340 20.60 -19.64 28.43
N ASP A 341 19.96 -20.24 29.44
CA ASP A 341 18.94 -21.27 29.25
C ASP A 341 17.65 -20.72 28.62
N ALA A 342 17.21 -19.51 29.00
CA ALA A 342 16.02 -18.89 28.44
C ALA A 342 16.20 -18.42 26.99
N CYS A 343 17.35 -17.81 26.67
CA CYS A 343 17.49 -16.99 25.46
C CYS A 343 18.71 -17.25 24.59
N LEU A 344 19.77 -17.89 25.10
CA LEU A 344 21.02 -18.10 24.34
C LEU A 344 21.18 -19.53 23.79
N THR A 345 20.25 -20.44 24.07
CA THR A 345 20.30 -21.80 23.52
C THR A 345 20.10 -21.85 21.99
N PRO A 346 20.64 -22.85 21.26
CA PRO A 346 20.40 -23.02 19.82
C PRO A 346 18.93 -23.26 19.43
N LYS A 347 18.04 -23.48 20.41
CA LYS A 347 16.61 -23.68 20.23
C LYS A 347 15.79 -22.42 20.53
N SER A 348 16.37 -21.38 21.13
CA SER A 348 15.65 -20.16 21.47
C SER A 348 15.18 -19.40 20.22
N GLY A 349 14.04 -18.72 20.36
CA GLY A 349 13.52 -17.79 19.37
C GLY A 349 14.17 -16.42 19.49
N THR A 350 13.44 -15.37 19.11
CA THR A 350 13.80 -14.02 19.53
C THR A 350 13.28 -13.80 20.95
N CYS A 351 14.16 -13.46 21.90
CA CYS A 351 13.79 -12.91 23.20
C CYS A 351 13.83 -11.38 23.18
N VAL A 352 13.05 -10.75 24.06
CA VAL A 352 13.17 -9.31 24.34
C VAL A 352 13.48 -9.11 25.82
N LEU A 353 14.51 -8.30 26.10
CA LEU A 353 15.09 -8.07 27.42
C LEU A 353 15.07 -6.58 27.75
N ALA A 354 14.60 -6.20 28.94
CA ALA A 354 14.80 -4.87 29.51
C ALA A 354 15.86 -4.94 30.61
N PHE A 355 17.04 -4.38 30.38
CA PHE A 355 18.10 -4.24 31.37
C PHE A 355 17.91 -2.92 32.13
N THR A 356 17.72 -2.99 33.45
CA THR A 356 17.41 -1.83 34.29
C THR A 356 18.35 -1.66 35.48
N SER A 357 18.89 -0.45 35.62
CA SER A 357 19.65 -0.01 36.78
C SER A 357 18.77 0.66 37.84
N ALA A 358 19.19 0.59 39.11
CA ALA A 358 18.66 1.42 40.18
C ALA A 358 18.86 2.93 39.90
N LYS A 359 19.84 3.31 39.07
CA LYS A 359 20.08 4.70 38.64
C LYS A 359 19.02 5.23 37.67
N GLY A 360 18.34 4.36 36.93
CA GLY A 360 17.35 4.76 35.92
C GLY A 360 16.02 5.24 36.50
N GLY A 361 15.80 5.09 37.82
CA GLY A 361 14.64 5.64 38.54
C GLY A 361 13.30 5.30 37.87
N ASP A 362 12.46 6.31 37.68
CA ASP A 362 11.13 6.18 37.06
C ASP A 362 11.20 5.61 35.62
N VAL A 363 12.30 5.82 34.89
CA VAL A 363 12.48 5.32 33.52
C VAL A 363 12.72 3.80 33.51
N SER A 364 13.45 3.28 34.51
CA SER A 364 13.59 1.83 34.71
C SER A 364 12.23 1.18 34.92
N VAL A 365 11.42 1.74 35.82
CA VAL A 365 10.06 1.26 36.11
C VAL A 365 9.18 1.33 34.85
N GLN A 366 9.11 2.50 34.20
CA GLN A 366 8.31 2.72 33.00
C GLN A 366 8.67 1.77 31.85
N SER A 367 9.96 1.44 31.68
CA SER A 367 10.40 0.51 30.63
C SER A 367 9.92 -0.92 30.86
N VAL A 368 9.95 -1.40 32.11
CA VAL A 368 9.49 -2.74 32.48
C VAL A 368 7.97 -2.83 32.47
N GLU A 369 7.25 -1.81 32.96
CA GLU A 369 5.80 -1.72 32.88
C GLU A 369 5.30 -1.69 31.43
N SER A 370 5.95 -0.89 30.58
CA SER A 370 5.61 -0.81 29.16
C SER A 370 5.88 -2.13 28.45
N LEU A 371 6.99 -2.81 28.75
CA LEU A 371 7.29 -4.12 28.20
C LEU A 371 6.29 -5.19 28.68
N ALA A 372 5.82 -5.10 29.93
CA ALA A 372 4.81 -5.99 30.49
C ALA A 372 3.42 -5.78 29.88
N GLU A 373 3.00 -4.54 29.63
CA GLU A 373 1.72 -4.27 28.96
C GLU A 373 1.75 -4.83 27.53
N VAL A 374 2.86 -4.64 26.81
CA VAL A 374 3.05 -5.20 25.47
C VAL A 374 3.07 -6.74 25.51
N ALA A 375 3.78 -7.35 26.45
CA ALA A 375 3.78 -8.81 26.63
C ALA A 375 2.36 -9.36 26.87
N PHE A 376 1.56 -8.69 27.71
CA PHE A 376 0.17 -9.07 28.00
C PHE A 376 -0.75 -8.95 26.78
N LYS A 377 -0.62 -7.88 25.97
CA LYS A 377 -1.34 -7.75 24.68
C LYS A 377 -1.02 -8.91 23.73
N TYR A 378 0.23 -9.35 23.67
CA TYR A 378 0.66 -10.47 22.84
C TYR A 378 0.26 -11.86 23.37
N GLN A 379 -0.02 -12.00 24.67
CA GLN A 379 -0.58 -13.24 25.22
C GLN A 379 -2.09 -13.37 24.99
N ASN A 380 -2.83 -12.24 25.01
CA ASN A 380 -4.28 -12.23 24.85
C ASN A 380 -4.75 -12.25 23.39
N SER A 381 -3.96 -11.68 22.48
CA SER A 381 -4.06 -12.05 21.06
C SER A 381 -3.51 -13.48 20.89
N LYS A 382 -4.08 -14.29 19.98
CA LYS A 382 -3.75 -15.74 19.84
C LYS A 382 -2.37 -16.02 19.22
N HIS A 383 -1.40 -15.12 19.44
CA HIS A 383 -0.09 -15.09 18.84
C HIS A 383 0.94 -14.69 19.91
N ALA A 384 1.24 -15.58 20.85
CA ALA A 384 2.40 -15.39 21.72
C ALA A 384 3.68 -15.48 20.87
N ILE A 385 4.37 -14.36 20.67
CA ILE A 385 5.42 -14.23 19.64
C ILE A 385 6.82 -14.44 20.22
N PHE A 386 7.14 -13.72 21.29
CA PHE A 386 8.45 -13.65 21.92
C PHE A 386 8.30 -13.76 23.44
N PRO A 387 9.20 -14.43 24.16
CA PRO A 387 9.29 -14.27 25.61
C PRO A 387 9.94 -12.92 25.95
N PHE A 388 9.40 -12.30 27.01
CA PHE A 388 9.79 -10.98 27.51
C PHE A 388 10.36 -11.13 28.91
N TYR A 389 11.49 -10.48 29.20
CA TYR A 389 12.15 -10.55 30.51
C TYR A 389 12.64 -9.18 30.96
N ALA A 390 12.57 -8.94 32.28
CA ALA A 390 13.34 -7.89 32.93
C ALA A 390 14.68 -8.48 33.42
N VAL A 391 15.75 -7.69 33.40
CA VAL A 391 17.09 -8.08 33.86
C VAL A 391 17.56 -7.00 34.85
N SER A 392 17.60 -7.36 36.14
CA SER A 392 17.93 -6.44 37.22
C SER A 392 19.44 -6.42 37.50
N GLU A 393 20.02 -5.22 37.67
CA GLU A 393 21.46 -5.05 37.90
C GLU A 393 21.97 -5.47 39.30
N GLU A 394 21.10 -5.84 40.24
CA GLU A 394 21.49 -6.07 41.66
C GLU A 394 22.36 -7.33 41.91
N ILE A 395 22.78 -8.04 40.86
CA ILE A 395 23.64 -9.23 40.91
C ILE A 395 24.79 -9.08 39.90
N ASN A 396 26.02 -9.32 40.36
CA ASN A 396 27.28 -9.00 39.67
C ASN A 396 27.40 -9.50 38.21
N SER A 397 26.67 -10.55 37.82
CA SER A 397 26.70 -11.15 36.48
C SER A 397 26.12 -10.27 35.36
N THR A 398 25.34 -9.24 35.66
CA THR A 398 24.71 -8.39 34.63
C THR A 398 25.66 -7.39 33.98
N THR A 399 26.72 -6.98 34.67
CA THR A 399 27.71 -6.01 34.16
C THR A 399 28.51 -6.59 32.99
N GLU A 400 28.90 -7.87 33.09
CA GLU A 400 29.61 -8.59 32.04
C GLU A 400 28.72 -8.81 30.81
N LEU A 401 27.44 -9.14 31.03
CA LEU A 401 26.42 -9.26 29.97
C LEU A 401 26.16 -7.93 29.25
N LYS A 402 25.98 -6.82 29.97
CA LYS A 402 25.86 -5.49 29.37
C LYS A 402 27.10 -5.15 28.56
N THR A 403 28.30 -5.41 29.10
CA THR A 403 29.57 -5.16 28.41
C THR A 403 29.70 -5.99 27.13
N ALA A 404 29.36 -7.28 27.18
CA ALA A 404 29.39 -8.16 26.01
C ALA A 404 28.42 -7.70 24.91
N LEU A 405 27.20 -7.29 25.27
CA LEU A 405 26.18 -6.78 24.35
C LEU A 405 26.42 -5.31 23.91
N GLY A 406 27.45 -4.63 24.45
CA GLY A 406 27.71 -3.21 24.19
C GLY A 406 26.55 -2.31 24.61
N LEU A 407 26.00 -2.57 25.80
CA LEU A 407 24.94 -1.81 26.48
C LEU A 407 25.58 -0.96 27.58
N THR A 408 25.28 0.34 27.60
CA THR A 408 25.99 1.32 28.43
C THR A 408 25.07 2.28 29.18
N ASN A 409 23.76 2.17 29.01
CA ASN A 409 22.78 3.09 29.57
C ASN A 409 22.22 2.54 30.88
N ASP A 410 21.64 3.41 31.71
CA ASP A 410 20.95 2.98 32.95
C ASP A 410 19.70 2.15 32.64
N VAL A 411 19.10 2.34 31.46
CA VAL A 411 18.02 1.52 30.89
C VAL A 411 18.38 1.17 29.45
N ASP A 412 18.40 -0.12 29.13
CA ASP A 412 18.64 -0.63 27.78
C ASP A 412 17.63 -1.74 27.46
N VAL A 413 16.82 -1.57 26.41
CA VAL A 413 15.94 -2.64 25.90
C VAL A 413 16.57 -3.25 24.65
N VAL A 414 16.63 -4.57 24.58
CA VAL A 414 17.33 -5.30 23.49
C VAL A 414 16.58 -6.57 23.11
N ALA A 415 16.53 -6.85 21.80
CA ALA A 415 16.02 -8.10 21.26
C ALA A 415 17.18 -8.96 20.79
N ILE A 416 17.20 -10.24 21.18
CA ILE A 416 18.28 -11.18 20.85
C ILE A 416 17.73 -12.47 20.25
N ASN A 417 18.43 -13.06 19.28
CA ASN A 417 18.06 -14.33 18.67
C ASN A 417 19.31 -15.19 18.46
N ALA A 418 19.60 -16.07 19.43
CA ALA A 418 20.83 -16.88 19.40
C ALA A 418 20.87 -17.88 18.25
N LYS A 419 19.71 -18.47 17.88
CA LYS A 419 19.60 -19.36 16.73
C LYS A 419 19.99 -18.72 15.40
N ARG A 420 19.69 -17.42 15.21
CA ARG A 420 20.04 -16.65 14.00
C ARG A 420 21.24 -15.72 14.19
N GLY A 421 21.89 -15.72 15.36
CA GLY A 421 23.12 -14.98 15.63
C GLY A 421 23.01 -13.46 15.54
N TRP A 422 21.85 -12.86 15.82
CA TRP A 422 21.67 -11.40 15.77
C TRP A 422 21.06 -10.83 17.05
N MET A 423 21.34 -9.55 17.27
CA MET A 423 20.70 -8.71 18.27
C MET A 423 20.30 -7.36 17.68
N ARG A 424 19.39 -6.65 18.34
CA ARG A 424 18.97 -5.30 17.99
C ARG A 424 18.64 -4.52 19.25
N LYS A 425 19.23 -3.34 19.40
CA LYS A 425 18.98 -2.44 20.53
C LYS A 425 17.73 -1.59 20.27
N TYR A 426 17.07 -1.16 21.34
CA TYR A 426 16.07 -0.12 21.29
C TYR A 426 16.77 1.24 21.11
N SER A 427 16.23 2.08 20.24
CA SER A 427 16.82 3.37 19.86
C SER A 427 15.82 4.52 19.93
N GLY A 428 14.72 4.33 20.67
CA GLY A 428 13.73 5.39 20.90
C GLY A 428 14.15 6.31 22.05
N ASP A 429 13.63 7.53 22.02
CA ASP A 429 13.85 8.59 23.02
C ASP A 429 12.98 8.43 24.28
N ALA A 430 11.88 7.68 24.19
CA ALA A 430 10.97 7.39 25.30
C ALA A 430 10.67 5.90 25.43
N TYR A 431 10.48 5.44 26.67
CA TYR A 431 10.11 4.05 27.01
C TYR A 431 8.59 3.89 27.19
N THR A 432 7.79 4.47 26.30
CA THR A 432 6.33 4.33 26.35
C THR A 432 5.89 2.99 25.76
N VAL A 433 4.72 2.50 26.19
CA VAL A 433 4.04 1.32 25.63
C VAL A 433 4.02 1.37 24.10
N GLU A 434 3.55 2.47 23.51
CA GLU A 434 3.43 2.61 22.05
C GLU A 434 4.79 2.53 21.33
N ALA A 435 5.83 3.18 21.85
CA ALA A 435 7.14 3.19 21.22
C ALA A 435 7.86 1.82 21.31
N ILE A 436 7.71 1.13 22.45
CA ILE A 436 8.20 -0.23 22.66
C ILE A 436 7.43 -1.24 21.80
N GLU A 437 6.09 -1.11 21.72
CA GLU A 437 5.22 -1.95 20.87
C GLU A 437 5.57 -1.80 19.38
N MET A 438 5.77 -0.57 18.88
CA MET A 438 6.21 -0.30 17.51
C MET A 438 7.57 -0.93 17.18
N TRP A 439 8.53 -0.86 18.11
CA TRP A 439 9.86 -1.45 17.91
C TRP A 439 9.80 -2.99 17.89
N ILE A 440 9.06 -3.62 18.81
CA ILE A 440 8.79 -5.07 18.83
C ILE A 440 8.09 -5.53 17.54
N ASP A 441 7.12 -4.74 17.05
CA ASP A 441 6.46 -5.00 15.77
C ASP A 441 7.44 -4.97 14.59
N SER A 442 8.35 -3.99 14.53
CA SER A 442 9.35 -3.92 13.46
C SER A 442 10.28 -5.14 13.47
N ILE A 443 10.61 -5.68 14.66
CA ILE A 443 11.35 -6.94 14.81
C ILE A 443 10.55 -8.13 14.26
N ARG A 444 9.23 -8.19 14.51
CA ARG A 444 8.35 -9.23 13.94
C ARG A 444 8.30 -9.17 12.41
N MET A 445 8.23 -7.97 11.83
CA MET A 445 8.23 -7.78 10.37
C MET A 445 9.61 -8.03 9.74
N GLY A 446 10.66 -8.23 10.54
CA GLY A 446 12.03 -8.42 10.07
C GLY A 446 12.71 -7.12 9.64
N GLU A 447 12.09 -5.97 9.91
CA GLU A 447 12.55 -4.63 9.57
C GLU A 447 13.67 -4.16 10.52
N GLY A 448 14.38 -3.10 10.10
CA GLY A 448 15.47 -2.49 10.86
C GLY A 448 16.81 -3.24 10.79
N GLU A 449 17.88 -2.49 11.06
CA GLU A 449 19.25 -3.00 11.14
C GLU A 449 19.41 -3.98 12.33
N LYS A 450 20.31 -4.95 12.15
CA LYS A 450 20.58 -6.01 13.11
C LYS A 450 22.08 -6.09 13.33
N GLU A 451 22.50 -6.03 14.58
CA GLU A 451 23.88 -6.23 15.01
C GLU A 451 24.17 -7.74 15.12
N VAL A 452 25.42 -8.16 14.90
CA VAL A 452 25.84 -9.55 15.10
C VAL A 452 25.88 -9.85 16.60
N LEU A 453 25.19 -10.91 17.05
CA LEU A 453 25.21 -11.31 18.46
C LEU A 453 26.62 -11.84 18.81
N PRO A 454 27.29 -11.32 19.86
CA PRO A 454 28.65 -11.70 20.24
C PRO A 454 28.79 -13.22 20.45
N GLY A 455 29.73 -13.85 19.72
CA GLY A 455 29.89 -15.32 19.71
C GLY A 455 30.20 -15.94 21.09
N ILE A 456 30.80 -15.16 22.00
CA ILE A 456 31.07 -15.55 23.39
C ILE A 456 29.77 -15.92 24.14
N LEU A 457 28.64 -15.28 23.82
CA LEU A 457 27.34 -15.52 24.44
C LEU A 457 26.61 -16.75 23.87
N ILE A 458 27.11 -17.36 22.79
CA ILE A 458 26.47 -18.50 22.10
C ILE A 458 27.33 -19.77 22.19
N GLY A 459 28.43 -19.74 22.96
CA GLY A 459 29.34 -20.89 23.12
C GLY A 459 30.03 -21.35 21.83
N LYS A 460 30.10 -20.51 20.79
CA LYS A 460 30.73 -20.85 19.50
C LYS A 460 32.20 -20.46 19.47
N SER A 461 33.06 -21.42 19.13
CA SER A 461 34.47 -21.17 18.82
C SER A 461 34.61 -20.16 17.66
N PRO A 462 35.58 -19.21 17.71
CA PRO A 462 35.74 -18.15 16.72
C PRO A 462 35.85 -18.63 15.26
N GLU A 463 36.29 -19.86 15.03
CA GLU A 463 36.47 -20.45 13.70
C GLU A 463 35.13 -20.61 12.91
N GLN A 464 33.99 -20.74 13.60
CA GLN A 464 32.67 -20.80 12.93
C GLN A 464 32.07 -19.43 12.56
N VAL A 465 32.63 -18.33 13.09
CA VAL A 465 32.13 -16.97 12.79
C VAL A 465 32.49 -16.57 11.35
N ALA A 466 33.69 -16.95 10.89
CA ALA A 466 34.21 -16.60 9.57
C ALA A 466 33.41 -17.20 8.39
N GLN A 467 32.79 -18.36 8.56
CA GLN A 467 32.05 -19.05 7.48
C GLN A 467 30.65 -18.47 7.22
N THR A 468 30.08 -17.70 8.15
CA THR A 468 28.75 -17.10 7.97
C THR A 468 28.83 -15.79 7.16
N THR A 469 29.96 -15.08 7.24
CA THR A 469 30.20 -13.80 6.56
C THR A 469 30.29 -13.94 5.03
N THR A 470 30.68 -15.10 4.51
CA THR A 470 30.97 -15.30 3.08
C THR A 470 29.77 -15.63 2.20
N ILE A 471 28.58 -15.88 2.76
CA ILE A 471 27.42 -16.42 2.00
C ILE A 471 26.40 -15.33 1.62
N GLN A 472 26.51 -14.10 2.13
CA GLN A 472 25.54 -13.01 1.87
C GLN A 472 26.02 -11.90 0.93
N VAL A 473 27.03 -12.17 0.09
CA VAL A 473 27.43 -11.25 -1.00
C VAL A 473 27.67 -12.05 -2.29
N GLU A 474 26.58 -12.49 -2.92
CA GLU A 474 26.60 -12.85 -4.35
C GLU A 474 25.42 -12.20 -5.07
N GLU A 475 25.73 -11.10 -5.74
CA GLU A 475 24.81 -10.29 -6.53
C GLU A 475 24.60 -10.94 -7.90
N THR A 476 23.39 -11.42 -8.16
CA THR A 476 23.06 -12.04 -9.46
C THR A 476 22.77 -10.97 -10.51
N GLU A 477 23.78 -10.55 -11.27
CA GLU A 477 23.60 -9.89 -12.56
C GLU A 477 23.63 -10.90 -13.74
N PRO A 478 22.94 -10.62 -14.86
CA PRO A 478 22.72 -11.60 -15.92
C PRO A 478 23.78 -11.57 -17.05
N LYS A 479 23.88 -12.69 -17.76
CA LYS A 479 24.46 -12.77 -19.13
C LYS A 479 23.73 -11.78 -20.07
N GLU A 480 24.25 -11.31 -21.20
CA GLU A 480 25.26 -11.86 -22.10
C GLU A 480 25.65 -10.78 -23.12
N THR A 481 26.90 -10.72 -23.61
CA THR A 481 27.17 -10.29 -25.01
C THR A 481 28.50 -10.86 -25.51
N VAL A 482 28.42 -11.61 -26.60
CA VAL A 482 29.55 -12.02 -27.43
C VAL A 482 29.99 -10.84 -28.32
N SER A 483 31.29 -10.67 -28.51
CA SER A 483 31.82 -10.06 -29.73
C SER A 483 33.18 -10.65 -30.11
N VAL A 484 33.32 -11.03 -31.38
CA VAL A 484 34.50 -11.67 -31.98
C VAL A 484 35.32 -10.62 -32.72
N LYS A 485 36.65 -10.85 -32.84
CA LYS A 485 37.65 -10.38 -33.83
C LYS A 485 38.93 -9.91 -33.12
N ASP A 486 40.14 -10.12 -33.63
CA ASP A 486 40.68 -11.06 -34.64
C ASP A 486 42.21 -11.05 -34.42
N GLU A 487 42.89 -12.20 -34.46
CA GLU A 487 44.33 -12.29 -34.71
C GLU A 487 44.60 -13.47 -35.67
N LEU A 488 44.51 -13.18 -36.98
CA LEU A 488 45.31 -13.70 -38.11
C LEU A 488 44.64 -13.38 -39.46
#